data_AF-A0A1E1XJN3-F1
#
_entry.id   AF-A0A1E1XJN3-F1
#
_cell.length_a   1.000
_cell.length_b   1.000
_cell.length_c   1.000
_cell.angle_alpha   90.00
_cell.angle_beta   90.00
_cell.angle_gamma   90.00
#
_symmetry.space_group_name_H-M   'P 1'
#
loop_
_entity.id
_entity.type
_entity.pdbx_description
1 polymer ?
#
loop_
_entity_poly.entity_id
_entity_poly.type
_entity_poly.pdbx_seq_one_letter_code
_entity_poly.pdbx_strand_id
1 'polypeptide(L)'
;MHPERDRERRVARARALHKQYSEDHEVVYVDAAEYTTGSRMALAVADNNAKLLTSSSIITNSTTEAEEAAIALALVSTSATKIISDSKSAILNYVKGYISSTAARLLRFWQPRHLITLIWTPAHAGLPGNEEAHSLARGLTFRAGVEPPLRASERLLSFRDILSYYRDKRREYAPPAPSLTIPQAAHWRQLQTRTAQYPILLHARYPDQFPSSCKLCGKPGDFLHTLLTCPTFPHPPSPTAAESLPTSSSAQDQRRIISTAENLSRGGARRQTRRRNRPKSATAVKEKKEEEGSGTPTRNEPTFSIAPDINRRNGR
;
A
#
# COMPACT_ATOMS: atom_id res chain seq x y z
N MET A 1 1.44 -1.21 -12.68
CA MET A 1 0.00 -1.50 -12.62
C MET A 1 -0.11 -2.59 -11.57
N HIS A 2 -0.70 -2.29 -10.42
CA HIS A 2 -0.75 -3.21 -9.29
C HIS A 2 -1.84 -4.26 -9.50
N PRO A 3 -1.61 -5.54 -9.16
CA PRO A 3 -2.55 -6.61 -9.45
C PRO A 3 -3.96 -6.38 -8.89
N GLU A 4 -4.05 -5.99 -7.63
CA GLU A 4 -5.33 -5.80 -6.92
C GLU A 4 -5.92 -4.40 -7.14
N ARG A 5 -5.15 -3.34 -6.84
CA ARG A 5 -5.64 -1.95 -6.92
C ARG A 5 -6.04 -1.50 -8.32
N ASP A 6 -5.34 -1.95 -9.34
CA ASP A 6 -5.57 -1.50 -10.72
C ASP A 6 -6.36 -2.55 -11.53
N ARG A 7 -7.12 -3.44 -10.88
CA ARG A 7 -7.85 -4.55 -11.50
C ARG A 7 -8.69 -4.13 -12.70
N GLU A 8 -9.50 -3.08 -12.57
CA GLU A 8 -10.34 -2.58 -13.68
C GLU A 8 -9.50 -2.14 -14.88
N ARG A 9 -8.38 -1.44 -14.63
CA ARG A 9 -7.47 -1.00 -15.68
C ARG A 9 -6.76 -2.19 -16.35
N ARG A 10 -6.40 -3.23 -15.57
CA ARG A 10 -5.81 -4.47 -16.09
C ARG A 10 -6.78 -5.18 -17.02
N VAL A 11 -8.02 -5.36 -16.59
CA VAL A 11 -9.09 -6.00 -17.38
C VAL A 11 -9.39 -5.17 -18.64
N ALA A 12 -9.49 -3.85 -18.52
CA ALA A 12 -9.71 -2.98 -19.68
C ALA A 12 -8.58 -3.09 -20.71
N ARG A 13 -7.32 -3.17 -20.25
CA ARG A 13 -6.17 -3.38 -21.13
C ARG A 13 -6.21 -4.75 -21.81
N ALA A 14 -6.48 -5.83 -21.07
CA ALA A 14 -6.61 -7.17 -21.63
C ALA A 14 -7.72 -7.23 -22.71
N ARG A 15 -8.88 -6.63 -22.43
CA ARG A 15 -9.98 -6.50 -23.42
C ARG A 15 -9.58 -5.71 -24.66
N ALA A 16 -8.85 -4.61 -24.49
CA ALA A 16 -8.37 -3.81 -25.62
C ALA A 16 -7.39 -4.61 -26.49
N LEU A 17 -6.45 -5.33 -25.87
CA LEU A 17 -5.51 -6.21 -26.58
C LEU A 17 -6.25 -7.34 -27.30
N HIS A 18 -7.21 -7.99 -26.64
CA HIS A 18 -8.01 -9.03 -27.27
C HIS A 18 -8.76 -8.49 -28.48
N LYS A 19 -9.47 -7.36 -28.35
CA LYS A 19 -10.17 -6.72 -29.46
C LYS A 19 -9.26 -6.34 -30.62
N GLN A 20 -8.02 -5.93 -30.33
CA GLN A 20 -7.08 -5.48 -31.34
C GLN A 20 -6.39 -6.64 -32.07
N TYR A 21 -6.14 -7.74 -31.37
CA TYR A 21 -5.24 -8.79 -31.85
C TYR A 21 -5.89 -10.16 -31.99
N SER A 22 -7.16 -10.36 -31.64
CA SER A 22 -7.81 -11.69 -31.67
C SER A 22 -7.75 -12.39 -33.03
N GLU A 23 -7.78 -11.63 -34.12
CA GLU A 23 -7.80 -12.16 -35.49
C GLU A 23 -6.42 -12.05 -36.19
N ASP A 24 -5.39 -11.54 -35.49
CA ASP A 24 -4.07 -11.33 -36.07
C ASP A 24 -3.22 -12.62 -35.98
N HIS A 25 -3.01 -13.28 -37.12
CA HIS A 25 -2.22 -14.52 -37.18
C HIS A 25 -0.71 -14.31 -37.00
N GLU A 26 -0.23 -13.06 -36.99
CA GLU A 26 1.18 -12.73 -36.77
C GLU A 26 1.51 -12.42 -35.31
N VAL A 27 0.53 -12.60 -34.41
CA VAL A 27 0.68 -12.43 -32.96
C VAL A 27 1.00 -13.77 -32.31
N VAL A 28 2.03 -13.75 -31.47
CA VAL A 28 2.39 -14.88 -30.60
C VAL A 28 2.44 -14.43 -29.14
N TYR A 29 2.15 -15.38 -28.25
CA TYR A 29 2.18 -15.22 -26.81
C TYR A 29 3.31 -16.07 -26.25
N VAL A 30 3.97 -15.55 -25.22
CA VAL A 30 5.07 -16.25 -24.56
C VAL A 30 4.87 -16.25 -23.05
N ASP A 31 5.29 -17.34 -22.42
CA ASP A 31 5.32 -17.48 -20.96
C ASP A 31 6.43 -18.44 -20.55
N ALA A 32 6.89 -18.33 -19.30
CA ALA A 32 7.81 -19.27 -18.69
C ALA A 32 7.30 -19.80 -17.34
N ALA A 33 7.48 -21.11 -17.11
CA ALA A 33 7.05 -21.78 -15.88
C ALA A 33 8.21 -22.52 -15.20
N GLU A 34 8.27 -22.42 -13.86
CA GLU A 34 9.27 -23.13 -13.04
C GLU A 34 8.92 -24.62 -12.93
N TYR A 35 9.91 -25.49 -13.11
CA TYR A 35 9.76 -26.91 -12.80
C TYR A 35 9.61 -27.11 -11.29
N THR A 36 8.87 -28.14 -10.88
CA THR A 36 8.72 -28.49 -9.46
C THR A 36 10.02 -28.91 -8.80
N THR A 37 10.96 -29.44 -9.58
CA THR A 37 12.23 -29.96 -9.09
C THR A 37 13.39 -29.45 -9.94
N GLY A 38 14.44 -29.01 -9.24
CA GLY A 38 15.65 -28.47 -9.84
C GLY A 38 15.50 -27.04 -10.36
N SER A 39 16.65 -26.43 -10.67
CA SER A 39 16.75 -25.06 -11.19
C SER A 39 16.46 -25.02 -12.68
N ARG A 40 15.23 -25.30 -13.08
CA ARG A 40 14.81 -25.35 -14.48
C ARG A 40 13.51 -24.59 -14.69
N MET A 41 13.40 -23.99 -15.87
CA MET A 41 12.21 -23.29 -16.34
C MET A 41 11.82 -23.84 -17.72
N ALA A 42 10.53 -24.09 -17.95
CA ALA A 42 9.95 -24.38 -19.26
C ALA A 42 9.55 -23.07 -19.93
N LEU A 43 9.73 -23.00 -21.24
CA LEU A 43 9.39 -21.86 -22.10
C LEU A 43 8.32 -22.30 -23.08
N ALA A 44 7.27 -21.52 -23.27
CA ALA A 44 6.25 -21.76 -24.27
C ALA A 44 6.09 -20.56 -25.20
N VAL A 45 5.88 -20.86 -26.49
CA VAL A 45 5.46 -19.89 -27.50
C VAL A 45 4.18 -20.43 -28.14
N ALA A 46 3.09 -19.67 -28.03
CA ALA A 46 1.78 -20.05 -28.53
C ALA A 46 1.24 -19.03 -29.54
N ASP A 47 0.42 -19.47 -30.47
CA ASP A 47 -0.33 -18.57 -31.34
C ASP A 47 -1.65 -18.10 -30.70
N ASN A 48 -2.41 -17.27 -31.43
CA ASN A 48 -3.72 -16.80 -31.01
C ASN A 48 -4.78 -17.91 -30.85
N ASN A 49 -4.58 -19.08 -31.44
CA ASN A 49 -5.51 -20.21 -31.38
C ASN A 49 -5.14 -21.20 -30.27
N ALA A 50 -4.32 -20.77 -29.29
CA ALA A 50 -3.82 -21.61 -28.20
C ALA A 50 -2.95 -22.78 -28.68
N LYS A 51 -2.43 -22.74 -29.90
CA LYS A 51 -1.55 -23.79 -30.41
C LYS A 51 -0.12 -23.51 -29.98
N LEU A 52 0.50 -24.49 -29.33
CA LEU A 52 1.94 -24.46 -29.04
C LEU A 52 2.74 -24.49 -30.34
N LEU A 53 3.43 -23.40 -30.65
CA LEU A 53 4.30 -23.28 -31.82
C LEU A 53 5.68 -23.87 -31.56
N THR A 54 6.25 -23.56 -30.39
CA THR A 54 7.52 -24.13 -29.95
C THR A 54 7.62 -24.10 -28.43
N SER A 55 8.55 -24.89 -27.90
CA SER A 55 8.88 -24.90 -26.48
C SER A 55 10.35 -25.23 -26.26
N SER A 56 10.85 -24.85 -25.09
CA SER A 56 12.21 -25.21 -24.66
C SER A 56 12.27 -25.31 -23.14
N SER A 57 13.41 -25.76 -22.62
CA SER A 57 13.70 -25.78 -21.19
C SER A 57 15.09 -25.22 -20.97
N ILE A 58 15.23 -24.36 -19.97
CA ILE A 58 16.52 -23.77 -19.59
C ILE A 58 16.82 -24.04 -18.12
N ILE A 59 18.10 -24.03 -17.77
CA ILE A 59 18.55 -24.14 -16.38
C ILE A 59 18.68 -22.74 -15.81
N THR A 60 17.73 -22.31 -14.98
CA THR A 60 17.79 -21.05 -14.24
C THR A 60 16.83 -21.09 -13.04
N ASN A 61 17.08 -20.24 -12.05
CA ASN A 61 16.17 -19.92 -10.94
C ASN A 61 15.52 -18.54 -11.11
N SER A 62 15.88 -17.81 -12.16
CA SER A 62 15.43 -16.44 -12.43
C SER A 62 14.24 -16.48 -13.39
N THR A 63 13.07 -16.12 -12.89
CA THR A 63 11.86 -15.94 -13.71
C THR A 63 12.11 -14.91 -14.81
N THR A 64 12.78 -13.79 -14.52
CA THR A 64 13.04 -12.76 -15.53
C THR A 64 13.95 -13.27 -16.65
N GLU A 65 14.98 -14.07 -16.34
CA GLU A 65 15.83 -14.68 -17.37
C GLU A 65 15.03 -15.65 -18.26
N ALA A 66 14.15 -16.45 -17.66
CA ALA A 66 13.32 -17.37 -18.41
C ALA A 66 12.32 -16.66 -19.32
N GLU A 67 11.67 -15.63 -18.83
CA GLU A 67 10.76 -14.79 -19.63
C GLU A 67 11.49 -14.11 -20.79
N GLU A 68 12.71 -13.61 -20.57
CA GLU A 68 13.53 -13.06 -21.65
C GLU A 68 13.92 -14.12 -22.68
N ALA A 69 14.24 -15.33 -22.23
CA ALA A 69 14.54 -16.45 -23.09
C ALA A 69 13.30 -16.93 -23.87
N ALA A 70 12.10 -16.84 -23.31
CA ALA A 70 10.86 -17.15 -24.02
C ALA A 70 10.59 -16.15 -25.15
N ILE A 71 10.82 -14.84 -24.90
CA ILE A 71 10.79 -13.82 -25.96
C ILE A 71 11.84 -14.12 -27.03
N ALA A 72 13.08 -14.44 -26.64
CA ALA A 72 14.14 -14.80 -27.59
C ALA A 72 13.77 -16.03 -28.43
N LEU A 73 13.19 -17.05 -27.78
CA LEU A 73 12.72 -18.25 -28.46
C LEU A 73 11.69 -17.91 -29.53
N ALA A 74 10.68 -17.09 -29.21
CA ALA A 74 9.69 -16.64 -30.19
C ALA A 74 10.30 -15.87 -31.36
N LEU A 75 11.27 -14.98 -31.10
CA LEU A 75 11.98 -14.24 -32.13
C LEU A 75 12.70 -15.17 -33.13
N VAL A 76 13.36 -16.22 -32.63
CA VAL A 76 14.14 -17.12 -33.49
C VAL A 76 13.33 -18.20 -34.18
N SER A 77 12.18 -18.59 -33.62
CA SER A 77 11.41 -19.75 -34.08
C SER A 77 10.15 -19.40 -34.86
N THR A 78 9.76 -18.12 -34.92
CA THR A 78 8.51 -17.69 -35.56
C THR A 78 8.74 -16.54 -36.53
N SER A 79 7.80 -16.35 -37.45
CA SER A 79 7.74 -15.16 -38.32
C SER A 79 6.86 -14.05 -37.74
N ALA A 80 6.55 -14.10 -36.44
CA ALA A 80 5.63 -13.18 -35.79
C ALA A 80 6.11 -11.72 -35.93
N THR A 81 5.17 -10.80 -36.15
CA THR A 81 5.45 -9.36 -36.11
C THR A 81 5.18 -8.78 -34.72
N LYS A 82 4.47 -9.51 -33.86
CA LYS A 82 4.06 -9.06 -32.54
C LYS A 82 4.21 -10.19 -31.52
N ILE A 83 4.88 -9.88 -30.40
CA ILE A 83 5.08 -10.82 -29.29
C ILE A 83 4.44 -10.20 -28.05
N ILE A 84 3.48 -10.91 -27.46
CA ILE A 84 2.79 -10.51 -26.24
C ILE A 84 3.35 -11.31 -25.06
N SER A 85 3.75 -10.62 -23.99
CA SER A 85 4.21 -11.22 -22.73
C SER A 85 3.65 -10.44 -21.55
N ASP A 86 3.36 -11.11 -20.44
CA ASP A 86 2.98 -10.47 -19.19
C ASP A 86 4.15 -10.07 -18.29
N SER A 87 5.36 -10.54 -18.63
CA SER A 87 6.60 -10.18 -17.97
C SER A 87 7.04 -8.77 -18.32
N LYS A 88 6.61 -7.82 -17.51
CA LYS A 88 6.97 -6.41 -17.67
C LYS A 88 8.48 -6.19 -17.58
N SER A 89 9.18 -6.93 -16.71
CA SER A 89 10.63 -6.80 -16.55
C SER A 89 11.36 -7.24 -17.81
N ALA A 90 10.99 -8.39 -18.38
CA ALA A 90 11.60 -8.89 -19.62
C ALA A 90 11.44 -7.89 -20.77
N ILE A 91 10.21 -7.40 -21.00
CA ILE A 91 9.96 -6.39 -22.06
C ILE A 91 10.80 -5.13 -21.84
N LEU A 92 10.87 -4.61 -20.61
CA LEU A 92 11.68 -3.42 -20.32
C LEU A 92 13.18 -3.68 -20.51
N ASN A 93 13.66 -4.88 -20.23
CA ASN A 93 15.06 -5.26 -20.43
C ASN A 93 15.41 -5.33 -21.91
N TYR A 94 14.54 -5.87 -22.76
CA TYR A 94 14.68 -5.78 -24.22
C TYR A 94 14.72 -4.34 -24.71
N VAL A 95 13.81 -3.48 -24.23
CA VAL A 95 13.78 -2.05 -24.60
C VAL A 95 15.09 -1.34 -24.22
N LYS A 96 15.72 -1.73 -23.11
CA LYS A 96 16.99 -1.17 -22.64
C LYS A 96 18.24 -1.80 -23.29
N GLY A 97 18.09 -2.93 -23.98
CA GLY A 97 19.22 -3.73 -24.47
C GLY A 97 19.95 -4.53 -23.37
N TYR A 98 19.33 -4.76 -22.21
CA TYR A 98 19.90 -5.51 -21.08
C TYR A 98 19.27 -6.89 -20.91
N ILE A 99 19.38 -7.72 -21.94
CA ILE A 99 18.87 -9.10 -21.89
C ILE A 99 19.86 -10.05 -21.21
N SER A 100 19.35 -11.12 -20.62
CA SER A 100 20.15 -12.20 -20.04
C SER A 100 21.06 -12.87 -21.07
N SER A 101 22.14 -13.48 -20.56
CA SER A 101 23.09 -14.24 -21.38
C SER A 101 22.43 -15.42 -22.10
N THR A 102 21.40 -16.03 -21.51
CA THR A 102 20.60 -17.10 -22.11
C THR A 102 19.79 -16.59 -23.31
N ALA A 103 19.07 -15.47 -23.15
CA ALA A 103 18.35 -14.84 -24.26
C ALA A 103 19.31 -14.39 -25.39
N ALA A 104 20.44 -13.75 -25.02
CA ALA A 104 21.46 -13.34 -25.98
C ALA A 104 22.06 -14.53 -26.76
N ARG A 105 22.21 -15.69 -26.11
CA ARG A 105 22.71 -16.92 -26.76
C ARG A 105 21.73 -17.45 -27.79
N LEU A 106 20.43 -17.43 -27.49
CA LEU A 106 19.39 -17.79 -28.47
C LEU A 106 19.42 -16.85 -29.68
N LEU A 107 19.62 -15.55 -29.45
CA LEU A 107 19.66 -14.53 -30.50
C LEU A 107 21.00 -14.44 -31.26
N ARG A 108 22.04 -15.20 -30.87
CA ARG A 108 23.42 -15.03 -31.36
C ARG A 108 23.56 -15.00 -32.88
N PHE A 109 22.79 -15.82 -33.59
CA PHE A 109 22.81 -15.93 -35.05
C PHE A 109 21.52 -15.44 -35.70
N TRP A 110 20.63 -14.87 -34.90
CA TRP A 110 19.36 -14.37 -35.38
C TRP A 110 19.53 -12.95 -35.92
N GLN A 111 18.97 -12.70 -37.09
CA GLN A 111 18.90 -11.36 -37.68
C GLN A 111 17.43 -10.98 -37.88
N PRO A 112 17.00 -9.81 -37.36
CA PRO A 112 15.65 -9.32 -37.61
C PRO A 112 15.45 -9.10 -39.11
N ARG A 113 14.45 -9.76 -39.69
CA ARG A 113 14.05 -9.55 -41.10
C ARG A 113 13.02 -8.43 -41.25
N HIS A 114 12.35 -8.09 -40.16
CA HIS A 114 11.27 -7.11 -40.08
C HIS A 114 11.22 -6.49 -38.69
N LEU A 115 10.48 -5.40 -38.56
CA LEU A 115 10.23 -4.77 -37.27
C LEU A 115 9.30 -5.66 -36.43
N ILE A 116 9.70 -5.94 -35.19
CA ILE A 116 8.93 -6.77 -34.26
C ILE A 116 8.50 -5.91 -33.07
N THR A 117 7.21 -5.97 -32.73
CA THR A 117 6.64 -5.21 -31.63
C THR A 117 6.49 -6.09 -30.39
N LEU A 118 7.16 -5.72 -29.30
CA LEU A 118 6.96 -6.34 -27.99
C LEU A 118 5.84 -5.62 -27.24
N ILE A 119 4.83 -6.36 -26.80
CA ILE A 119 3.62 -5.82 -26.20
C ILE A 119 3.43 -6.40 -24.81
N TRP A 120 3.35 -5.52 -23.81
CA TRP A 120 3.09 -5.93 -22.44
C TRP A 120 1.58 -6.11 -22.17
N THR A 121 1.20 -7.25 -21.61
CA THR A 121 -0.15 -7.52 -21.09
C THR A 121 -0.13 -7.75 -19.58
N PRO A 122 -1.18 -7.40 -18.83
CA PRO A 122 -1.27 -7.82 -17.43
C PRO A 122 -1.55 -9.33 -17.32
N ALA A 123 -0.79 -10.02 -16.46
CA ALA A 123 -1.01 -11.44 -16.14
C ALA A 123 -2.44 -11.69 -15.64
N HIS A 124 -3.01 -12.87 -15.94
CA HIS A 124 -4.30 -13.34 -15.42
C HIS A 124 -5.44 -12.30 -15.46
N ALA A 125 -5.54 -11.57 -16.58
CA ALA A 125 -6.50 -10.48 -16.73
C ALA A 125 -7.61 -10.78 -17.77
N GLY A 126 -7.73 -12.03 -18.22
CA GLY A 126 -8.74 -12.46 -19.19
C GLY A 126 -8.33 -12.28 -20.66
N LEU A 127 -7.02 -12.37 -20.98
CA LEU A 127 -6.55 -12.38 -22.37
C LEU A 127 -6.26 -13.84 -22.77
N PRO A 128 -7.10 -14.48 -23.61
CA PRO A 128 -7.04 -15.92 -23.85
C PRO A 128 -5.65 -16.42 -24.25
N GLY A 129 -5.02 -15.84 -25.28
CA GLY A 129 -3.69 -16.28 -25.73
C GLY A 129 -2.59 -16.21 -24.65
N ASN A 130 -2.66 -15.24 -23.72
CA ASN A 130 -1.72 -15.17 -22.60
C ASN A 130 -1.98 -16.27 -21.56
N GLU A 131 -3.25 -16.53 -21.24
CA GLU A 131 -3.64 -17.57 -20.29
C GLU A 131 -3.32 -18.97 -20.83
N GLU A 132 -3.42 -19.15 -22.15
CA GLU A 132 -3.06 -20.38 -22.84
C GLU A 132 -1.55 -20.58 -22.91
N ALA A 133 -0.77 -19.56 -23.28
CA ALA A 133 0.70 -19.63 -23.21
C ALA A 133 1.17 -20.01 -21.81
N HIS A 134 0.53 -19.44 -20.79
CA HIS A 134 0.80 -19.76 -19.40
C HIS A 134 0.45 -21.21 -19.02
N SER A 135 -0.72 -21.67 -19.45
CA SER A 135 -1.17 -23.05 -19.22
C SER A 135 -0.25 -24.05 -19.94
N LEU A 136 0.19 -23.74 -21.16
CA LEU A 136 1.13 -24.54 -21.94
C LEU A 136 2.51 -24.60 -21.28
N ALA A 137 3.06 -23.46 -20.84
CA ALA A 137 4.33 -23.41 -20.12
C ALA A 137 4.28 -24.29 -18.88
N ARG A 138 3.20 -24.21 -18.10
CA ARG A 138 2.99 -25.08 -16.93
C ARG A 138 2.81 -26.54 -17.34
N GLY A 139 2.07 -26.84 -18.39
CA GLY A 139 1.92 -28.21 -18.91
C GLY A 139 3.27 -28.86 -19.26
N LEU A 140 4.22 -28.08 -19.76
CA LEU A 140 5.57 -28.54 -20.11
C LEU A 140 6.44 -28.88 -18.89
N THR A 141 6.09 -28.38 -17.70
CA THR A 141 6.80 -28.70 -16.46
C THR A 141 6.46 -30.11 -15.92
N PHE A 142 5.41 -30.75 -16.45
CA PHE A 142 4.96 -32.11 -16.06
C PHE A 142 5.08 -33.10 -17.22
N ARG A 143 6.30 -33.45 -17.61
CA ARG A 143 6.52 -34.55 -18.57
C ARG A 143 6.42 -35.95 -17.94
N ALA A 144 6.32 -36.07 -16.60
CA ALA A 144 6.40 -37.35 -15.87
C ALA A 144 5.38 -37.55 -14.72
N GLY A 145 4.21 -36.90 -14.74
CA GLY A 145 3.01 -37.42 -14.04
C GLY A 145 2.86 -37.16 -12.53
N VAL A 146 3.42 -36.09 -11.97
CA VAL A 146 3.05 -35.64 -10.61
C VAL A 146 2.71 -34.16 -10.65
N GLU A 147 1.47 -33.80 -10.33
CA GLU A 147 1.04 -32.40 -10.21
C GLU A 147 1.86 -31.67 -9.13
N PRO A 148 2.28 -30.42 -9.37
CA PRO A 148 2.86 -29.58 -8.33
C PRO A 148 1.85 -29.28 -7.24
N PRO A 149 2.33 -29.04 -6.02
CA PRO A 149 1.66 -28.07 -5.18
C PRO A 149 1.66 -26.69 -5.85
N LEU A 150 0.51 -26.03 -5.88
CA LEU A 150 0.32 -24.63 -6.28
C LEU A 150 1.23 -23.71 -5.44
N ARG A 151 2.50 -23.54 -5.83
CA ARG A 151 3.42 -22.59 -5.19
C ARG A 151 4.13 -21.74 -6.22
N ALA A 152 3.36 -20.92 -6.94
CA ALA A 152 3.89 -19.64 -7.37
C ALA A 152 3.92 -18.72 -6.14
N SER A 153 4.99 -18.80 -5.36
CA SER A 153 5.29 -17.67 -4.48
C SER A 153 5.70 -16.53 -5.41
N GLU A 154 4.81 -15.55 -5.63
CA GLU A 154 5.19 -14.27 -6.22
C GLU A 154 6.33 -13.71 -5.35
N ARG A 155 7.58 -13.97 -5.73
CA ARG A 155 8.73 -13.47 -4.99
C ARG A 155 8.66 -11.95 -5.08
N LEU A 156 8.53 -11.29 -3.94
CA LEU A 156 8.60 -9.82 -3.85
C LEU A 156 10.05 -9.40 -4.08
N LEU A 157 10.45 -9.27 -5.35
CA LEU A 157 11.86 -9.09 -5.74
C LEU A 157 12.34 -7.63 -5.61
N SER A 158 11.44 -6.65 -5.61
CA SER A 158 11.79 -5.23 -5.51
C SER A 158 11.53 -4.68 -4.10
N PHE A 159 12.43 -3.81 -3.61
CA PHE A 159 12.20 -2.99 -2.42
C PHE A 159 10.85 -2.26 -2.46
N ARG A 160 10.43 -1.80 -3.64
CA ARG A 160 9.12 -1.15 -3.83
C ARG A 160 7.96 -2.11 -3.62
N ASP A 161 8.08 -3.34 -4.10
CA ASP A 161 7.03 -4.36 -3.98
C ASP A 161 6.95 -4.87 -2.55
N ILE A 162 8.10 -5.04 -1.89
CA ILE A 162 8.20 -5.31 -0.45
C ILE A 162 7.50 -4.21 0.36
N LEU A 163 7.82 -2.93 0.10
CA LEU A 163 7.16 -1.82 0.79
C LEU A 163 5.67 -1.72 0.48
N SER A 164 5.26 -1.98 -0.76
CA SER A 164 3.85 -1.94 -1.15
C SER A 164 3.08 -3.06 -0.46
N TYR A 165 3.61 -4.30 -0.49
CA TYR A 165 3.09 -5.43 0.27
C TYR A 165 2.94 -5.11 1.75
N TYR A 166 3.98 -4.59 2.41
CA TYR A 166 3.87 -4.21 3.82
C TYR A 166 2.95 -3.00 4.06
N ARG A 167 2.80 -2.09 3.10
CA ARG A 167 1.84 -0.98 3.21
C ARG A 167 0.41 -1.49 3.08
N ASP A 168 0.15 -2.37 2.13
CA ASP A 168 -1.17 -2.93 1.85
C ASP A 168 -1.58 -3.92 2.96
N LYS A 169 -0.65 -4.74 3.46
CA LYS A 169 -0.84 -5.51 4.71
C LYS A 169 -1.15 -4.63 5.92
N ARG A 170 -0.64 -3.39 5.97
CA ARG A 170 -0.92 -2.41 7.03
C ARG A 170 -2.20 -1.59 6.79
N ARG A 171 -2.89 -1.78 5.66
CA ARG A 171 -4.23 -1.21 5.40
C ARG A 171 -5.33 -2.12 5.95
N GLU A 172 -5.17 -2.57 7.19
CA GLU A 172 -6.19 -3.30 7.94
C GLU A 172 -7.47 -2.46 8.14
N TYR A 173 -7.29 -1.15 8.30
CA TYR A 173 -8.38 -0.21 8.52
C TYR A 173 -8.72 0.60 7.26
N ALA A 174 -10.02 0.81 7.04
CA ALA A 174 -10.53 1.57 5.90
C ALA A 174 -9.96 3.00 5.87
N PRO A 175 -9.61 3.56 4.70
CA PRO A 175 -9.13 4.93 4.61
C PRO A 175 -10.22 5.94 5.04
N PRO A 176 -9.84 7.13 5.52
CA PRO A 176 -10.80 8.21 5.77
C PRO A 176 -11.51 8.59 4.47
N ALA A 177 -12.80 8.89 4.57
CA ALA A 177 -13.61 9.32 3.44
C ALA A 177 -13.05 10.64 2.87
N PRO A 178 -13.02 10.81 1.53
CA PRO A 178 -12.46 12.01 0.90
C PRO A 178 -13.11 13.33 1.33
N SER A 179 -14.33 13.25 1.87
CA SER A 179 -15.14 14.38 2.31
C SER A 179 -14.89 14.79 3.76
N LEU A 180 -13.93 14.16 4.46
CA LEU A 180 -13.49 14.55 5.79
C LEU A 180 -12.40 15.62 5.71
N THR A 181 -12.42 16.56 6.66
CA THR A 181 -11.33 17.51 6.84
C THR A 181 -10.07 16.80 7.36
N ILE A 182 -8.89 17.40 7.19
CA ILE A 182 -7.62 16.84 7.69
C ILE A 182 -7.68 16.50 9.20
N PRO A 183 -8.21 17.35 10.09
CA PRO A 183 -8.36 17.01 11.51
C PRO A 183 -9.29 15.83 11.76
N GLN A 184 -10.40 15.74 11.02
CA GLN A 184 -11.36 14.63 11.14
C GLN A 184 -10.74 13.33 10.64
N ALA A 185 -9.98 13.36 9.54
CA ALA A 185 -9.26 12.20 9.03
C ALA A 185 -8.19 11.71 10.02
N ALA A 186 -7.49 12.63 10.69
CA ALA A 186 -6.54 12.29 11.76
C ALA A 186 -7.26 11.67 12.97
N HIS A 187 -8.40 12.25 13.38
CA HIS A 187 -9.19 11.71 14.50
C HIS A 187 -9.78 10.34 14.18
N TRP A 188 -10.24 10.13 12.94
CA TRP A 188 -10.68 8.83 12.44
C TRP A 188 -9.58 7.78 12.58
N ARG A 189 -8.35 8.12 12.19
CA ARG A 189 -7.20 7.22 12.33
C ARG A 189 -6.90 6.88 13.79
N GLN A 190 -7.04 7.87 14.69
CA GLN A 190 -6.87 7.65 16.13
C GLN A 190 -7.96 6.72 16.70
N LEU A 191 -9.20 6.84 16.23
CA LEU A 191 -10.29 5.95 16.61
C LEU A 191 -10.03 4.51 16.13
N GLN A 192 -9.61 4.32 14.88
CA GLN A 192 -9.27 3.02 14.32
C GLN A 192 -8.16 2.31 15.09
N THR A 193 -7.14 3.07 15.50
CA THR A 193 -5.98 2.56 16.24
C THR A 193 -6.16 2.56 17.76
N ARG A 194 -7.35 2.91 18.26
CA ARG A 194 -7.67 3.05 19.70
C ARG A 194 -6.74 4.02 20.46
N THR A 195 -6.19 5.01 19.76
CA THR A 195 -5.31 6.06 20.33
C THR A 195 -6.03 7.39 20.55
N ALA A 196 -7.33 7.48 20.23
CA ALA A 196 -8.14 8.66 20.52
C ALA A 196 -8.21 8.93 22.03
N GLN A 197 -8.39 10.19 22.41
CA GLN A 197 -8.48 10.58 23.82
C GLN A 197 -9.83 10.12 24.42
N TYR A 198 -9.79 9.39 25.53
CA TYR A 198 -10.97 8.99 26.31
C TYR A 198 -10.74 9.24 27.82
N PRO A 199 -11.80 9.35 28.64
CA PRO A 199 -11.71 9.79 30.04
C PRO A 199 -10.64 9.07 30.88
N ILE A 200 -10.56 7.75 30.82
CA ILE A 200 -9.54 6.98 31.58
C ILE A 200 -8.12 7.33 31.13
N LEU A 201 -7.87 7.43 29.81
CA LEU A 201 -6.55 7.77 29.28
C LEU A 201 -6.15 9.20 29.63
N LEU A 202 -7.11 10.13 29.61
CA LEU A 202 -6.88 11.51 30.01
C LEU A 202 -6.63 11.65 31.52
N HIS A 203 -7.39 10.93 32.35
CA HIS A 203 -7.19 10.91 33.80
C HIS A 203 -5.83 10.30 34.17
N ALA A 204 -5.40 9.23 33.50
CA ALA A 204 -4.08 8.64 33.71
C ALA A 204 -2.93 9.63 33.42
N ARG A 205 -3.12 10.56 32.47
CA ARG A 205 -2.12 11.58 32.12
C ARG A 205 -2.24 12.86 32.95
N TYR A 206 -3.45 13.24 33.31
CA TYR A 206 -3.81 14.49 33.96
C TYR A 206 -4.94 14.27 34.98
N PRO A 207 -4.65 13.63 36.12
CA PRO A 207 -5.67 13.19 37.07
C PRO A 207 -6.45 14.36 37.68
N ASP A 208 -5.78 15.49 37.91
CA ASP A 208 -6.38 16.69 38.50
C ASP A 208 -7.30 17.47 37.54
N GLN A 209 -7.22 17.19 36.23
CA GLN A 209 -7.92 17.94 35.19
C GLN A 209 -9.07 17.17 34.56
N PHE A 210 -8.97 15.83 34.52
CA PHE A 210 -9.97 14.99 33.86
C PHE A 210 -10.41 13.85 34.78
N PRO A 211 -11.72 13.64 34.99
CA PRO A 211 -12.20 12.47 35.71
C PRO A 211 -12.05 11.21 34.84
N SER A 212 -11.83 10.06 35.48
CA SER A 212 -11.80 8.75 34.81
C SER A 212 -13.19 8.23 34.39
N SER A 213 -14.26 8.89 34.83
CA SER A 213 -15.64 8.51 34.55
C SER A 213 -16.20 9.11 33.26
N CYS A 214 -17.11 8.37 32.64
CA CYS A 214 -17.93 8.80 31.52
C CYS A 214 -18.88 9.92 31.98
N LYS A 215 -18.94 11.00 31.20
CA LYS A 215 -19.74 12.19 31.53
C LYS A 215 -21.24 11.98 31.42
N LEU A 216 -21.69 10.94 30.72
CA LEU A 216 -23.09 10.69 30.43
C LEU A 216 -23.76 9.82 31.49
N CYS A 217 -23.05 8.80 31.97
CA CYS A 217 -23.62 7.80 32.90
C CYS A 217 -22.78 7.57 34.17
N GLY A 218 -21.61 8.20 34.30
CA GLY A 218 -20.76 8.11 35.49
C GLY A 218 -19.92 6.82 35.63
N LYS A 219 -20.12 5.81 34.79
CA LYS A 219 -19.30 4.57 34.75
C LYS A 219 -17.87 4.86 34.27
N PRO A 220 -16.88 3.96 34.49
CA PRO A 220 -15.53 4.13 33.92
C PRO A 220 -15.56 4.42 32.42
N GLY A 221 -14.94 5.53 32.01
CA GLY A 221 -14.95 6.01 30.63
C GLY A 221 -13.83 5.41 29.80
N ASP A 222 -13.85 4.09 29.60
CA ASP A 222 -12.95 3.44 28.63
C ASP A 222 -13.37 3.73 27.19
N PHE A 223 -12.52 3.36 26.22
CA PHE A 223 -12.75 3.62 24.80
C PHE A 223 -14.06 3.01 24.30
N LEU A 224 -14.35 1.76 24.64
CA LEU A 224 -15.53 1.03 24.19
C LEU A 224 -16.80 1.61 24.81
N HIS A 225 -16.75 1.91 26.10
CA HIS A 225 -17.85 2.49 26.84
C HIS A 225 -18.21 3.87 26.32
N THR A 226 -17.21 4.73 26.14
CA THR A 226 -17.40 6.11 25.71
C THR A 226 -18.02 6.18 24.32
N LEU A 227 -17.58 5.33 23.39
CA LEU A 227 -18.04 5.39 22.00
C LEU A 227 -19.25 4.49 21.70
N LEU A 228 -19.41 3.36 22.39
CA LEU A 228 -20.24 2.25 21.89
C LEU A 228 -21.22 1.69 22.91
N THR A 229 -20.87 1.59 24.19
CA THR A 229 -21.69 0.89 25.20
C THR A 229 -22.26 1.80 26.30
N CYS A 230 -22.12 3.13 26.17
CA CYS A 230 -22.77 4.07 27.08
C CYS A 230 -24.30 4.07 26.90
N PRO A 231 -25.10 3.61 27.89
CA PRO A 231 -26.55 3.43 27.76
C PRO A 231 -27.33 4.74 27.59
N THR A 232 -26.70 5.86 27.94
CA THR A 232 -27.28 7.21 27.87
C THR A 232 -26.98 7.87 26.52
N PHE A 233 -26.26 7.20 25.63
CA PHE A 233 -25.98 7.66 24.28
C PHE A 233 -26.95 7.01 23.27
N PRO A 234 -27.40 7.73 22.22
CA PRO A 234 -28.12 7.08 21.13
C PRO A 234 -27.18 6.13 20.38
N HIS A 235 -27.24 4.84 20.72
CA HIS A 235 -26.41 3.79 20.13
C HIS A 235 -26.67 3.55 18.63
N PRO A 236 -25.68 3.08 17.84
CA PRO A 236 -25.94 2.18 16.73
C PRO A 236 -26.41 0.80 17.24
N PRO A 237 -27.24 0.06 16.48
CA PRO A 237 -28.20 -0.92 17.01
C PRO A 237 -27.65 -2.26 17.55
N SER A 238 -26.33 -2.47 17.69
CA SER A 238 -25.82 -3.78 18.16
C SER A 238 -24.36 -3.76 18.68
N PRO A 239 -24.02 -4.53 19.73
CA PRO A 239 -22.64 -4.78 20.15
C PRO A 239 -21.78 -5.49 19.09
N THR A 240 -22.35 -6.21 18.12
CA THR A 240 -21.58 -6.77 16.98
C THR A 240 -21.13 -5.71 15.97
N ALA A 241 -21.81 -4.56 15.93
CA ALA A 241 -21.35 -3.41 15.16
C ALA A 241 -20.10 -2.76 15.80
N ALA A 242 -19.82 -3.02 17.09
CA ALA A 242 -18.74 -2.43 17.88
C ALA A 242 -17.34 -2.82 17.40
N GLU A 243 -17.18 -4.07 16.97
CA GLU A 243 -15.90 -4.61 16.45
C GLU A 243 -15.64 -4.19 14.99
N SER A 244 -16.70 -3.79 14.27
CA SER A 244 -16.65 -3.38 12.86
C SER A 244 -16.63 -1.85 12.65
N LEU A 245 -16.59 -1.03 13.71
CA LEU A 245 -16.44 0.43 13.53
C LEU A 245 -15.16 0.84 12.80
N PRO A 246 -13.97 0.24 13.05
CA PRO A 246 -12.74 0.65 12.37
C PRO A 246 -12.72 0.34 10.87
N THR A 247 -13.67 -0.45 10.38
CA THR A 247 -13.71 -0.96 9.00
C THR A 247 -14.77 -0.28 8.12
N SER A 248 -15.61 0.60 8.69
CA SER A 248 -16.60 1.34 7.88
C SER A 248 -15.93 2.30 6.89
N SER A 249 -16.24 2.11 5.61
CA SER A 249 -15.84 2.98 4.49
C SER A 249 -16.86 4.08 4.18
N SER A 250 -18.01 4.11 4.87
CA SER A 250 -19.09 5.07 4.64
C SER A 250 -18.77 6.44 5.24
N ALA A 251 -18.82 7.49 4.41
CA ALA A 251 -18.58 8.87 4.85
C ALA A 251 -19.55 9.34 5.93
N GLN A 252 -20.81 8.87 5.90
CA GLN A 252 -21.81 9.25 6.89
C GLN A 252 -21.50 8.64 8.25
N ASP A 253 -21.09 7.37 8.27
CA ASP A 253 -20.75 6.68 9.51
C ASP A 253 -19.49 7.26 10.14
N GLN A 254 -18.45 7.48 9.33
CA GLN A 254 -17.21 8.10 9.80
C GLN A 254 -17.47 9.46 10.46
N ARG A 255 -18.28 10.33 9.84
CA ARG A 255 -18.65 11.63 10.40
C ARG A 255 -19.43 11.51 11.71
N ARG A 256 -20.41 10.61 11.78
CA ARG A 256 -21.21 10.37 12.99
C ARG A 256 -20.32 9.93 14.15
N ILE A 257 -19.42 8.99 13.91
CA ILE A 257 -18.51 8.45 14.94
C ILE A 257 -17.51 9.53 15.41
N ILE A 258 -16.92 10.28 14.48
CA ILE A 258 -16.00 11.38 14.79
C ILE A 258 -16.71 12.45 15.64
N SER A 259 -17.91 12.88 15.23
CA SER A 259 -18.67 13.89 15.97
C SER A 259 -19.04 13.43 17.38
N THR A 260 -19.34 12.14 17.53
CA THR A 260 -19.63 11.51 18.82
C THR A 260 -18.41 11.57 19.74
N ALA A 261 -17.25 11.14 19.24
CA ALA A 261 -15.99 11.16 19.97
C ALA A 261 -15.57 12.59 20.39
N GLU A 262 -15.75 13.57 19.51
CA GLU A 262 -15.45 14.98 19.78
C GLU A 262 -16.34 15.57 20.88
N ASN A 263 -17.64 15.27 20.86
CA ASN A 263 -18.60 15.76 21.86
C ASN A 263 -18.26 15.26 23.27
N LEU A 264 -17.84 14.01 23.40
CA LEU A 264 -17.44 13.39 24.65
C LEU A 264 -16.14 14.00 25.21
N SER A 265 -15.21 14.33 24.32
CA SER A 265 -13.93 14.96 24.65
C SER A 265 -14.10 16.43 25.08
N ARG A 266 -14.84 17.24 24.30
CA ARG A 266 -14.95 18.71 24.47
C ARG A 266 -15.74 19.17 25.70
N GLY A 267 -16.62 18.35 26.26
CA GLY A 267 -17.43 18.71 27.45
C GLY A 267 -16.63 19.05 28.72
N GLY A 268 -15.30 18.87 28.74
CA GLY A 268 -14.44 19.21 29.89
C GLY A 268 -13.93 20.65 29.91
N ALA A 269 -13.73 21.28 28.75
CA ALA A 269 -13.02 22.57 28.67
C ALA A 269 -13.88 23.80 29.08
N ARG A 270 -15.21 23.71 28.98
CA ARG A 270 -16.11 24.86 29.19
C ARG A 270 -16.34 25.25 30.66
N ARG A 271 -15.94 24.45 31.65
CA ARG A 271 -16.13 24.79 33.08
C ARG A 271 -15.07 25.75 33.64
N GLN A 272 -13.93 25.96 32.97
CA GLN A 272 -12.86 26.83 33.48
C GLN A 272 -12.99 28.31 33.11
N THR A 273 -13.64 28.67 31.99
CA THR A 273 -13.78 30.09 31.62
C THR A 273 -14.74 30.86 32.53
N ARG A 274 -15.67 30.18 33.22
CA ARG A 274 -16.57 30.81 34.20
C ARG A 274 -16.00 30.96 35.60
N ARG A 275 -14.96 30.19 35.99
CA ARG A 275 -14.38 30.27 37.35
C ARG A 275 -13.29 31.33 37.51
N ARG A 276 -12.72 31.86 36.41
CA ARG A 276 -11.70 32.93 36.47
C ARG A 276 -12.28 34.35 36.58
N ASN A 277 -13.56 34.57 36.24
CA ASN A 277 -14.18 35.90 36.24
C ASN A 277 -15.22 36.06 37.36
N ARG A 278 -14.83 35.83 38.63
CA ARG A 278 -15.62 36.27 39.78
C ARG A 278 -14.82 37.35 40.52
N PRO A 279 -15.27 38.62 40.56
CA PRO A 279 -14.56 39.66 41.29
C PRO A 279 -14.67 39.34 42.79
N LYS A 280 -13.54 39.31 43.49
CA LYS A 280 -13.51 39.19 44.96
C LYS A 280 -13.88 40.56 45.54
N SER A 281 -14.99 40.59 46.28
CA SER A 281 -15.42 41.71 47.10
C SER A 281 -14.37 42.02 48.17
N ALA A 282 -14.13 43.32 48.36
CA ALA A 282 -13.17 43.90 49.28
C ALA A 282 -13.57 43.71 50.75
N THR A 283 -12.58 43.40 51.60
CA THR A 283 -12.49 43.87 52.98
C THR A 283 -11.02 43.90 53.38
N ALA A 284 -10.58 45.08 53.80
CA ALA A 284 -9.22 45.45 54.14
C ALA A 284 -8.90 45.17 55.61
N VAL A 285 -7.63 44.84 55.90
CA VAL A 285 -6.95 45.22 57.15
C VAL A 285 -5.50 45.60 56.81
N LYS A 286 -5.09 46.78 57.31
CA LYS A 286 -3.78 47.44 57.22
C LYS A 286 -2.77 46.85 58.19
N GLU A 287 -1.48 46.89 57.82
CA GLU A 287 -0.32 47.43 58.58
C GLU A 287 0.96 47.22 57.73
N LYS A 288 1.60 48.28 57.19
CA LYS A 288 2.82 48.99 57.68
C LYS A 288 4.00 48.04 58.00
N LYS A 289 5.25 48.22 57.56
CA LYS A 289 6.04 49.39 57.14
C LYS A 289 7.41 48.89 56.59
N GLU A 290 8.04 49.65 55.67
CA GLU A 290 9.50 49.87 55.45
C GLU A 290 10.43 48.63 55.22
N GLU A 291 11.35 48.55 54.26
CA GLU A 291 12.41 49.47 53.81
C GLU A 291 12.97 49.01 52.44
N GLU A 292 13.15 49.99 51.54
CA GLU A 292 14.32 50.28 50.70
C GLU A 292 15.22 49.16 50.10
N GLY A 293 15.48 49.27 48.79
CA GLY A 293 16.49 48.48 48.08
C GLY A 293 16.43 48.63 46.56
N SER A 294 16.98 49.74 46.06
CA SER A 294 17.17 50.06 44.64
C SER A 294 18.12 49.09 43.92
N GLY A 295 17.75 48.62 42.73
CA GLY A 295 18.66 47.90 41.84
C GLY A 295 18.03 47.47 40.51
N THR A 296 18.14 48.33 39.48
CA THR A 296 17.78 48.04 38.09
C THR A 296 18.75 47.06 37.40
N PRO A 297 18.34 46.42 36.28
CA PRO A 297 18.82 45.11 35.88
C PRO A 297 19.90 45.16 34.80
N THR A 298 20.91 44.29 34.87
CA THR A 298 21.84 44.03 33.76
C THR A 298 21.48 42.73 33.05
N ARG A 299 21.02 42.91 31.81
CA ARG A 299 20.93 41.91 30.73
C ARG A 299 22.27 41.21 30.53
N ASN A 300 22.27 39.88 30.48
CA ASN A 300 23.28 39.09 29.78
C ASN A 300 22.57 38.05 28.90
N GLU A 301 22.45 38.38 27.61
CA GLU A 301 22.22 37.41 26.53
C GLU A 301 23.58 36.80 26.14
N PRO A 302 23.70 35.48 25.97
CA PRO A 302 24.77 34.92 25.17
C PRO A 302 24.28 34.67 23.74
N THR A 303 24.77 35.51 22.84
CA THR A 303 24.86 35.27 21.39
C THR A 303 25.73 34.06 21.09
N PHE A 304 25.21 33.13 20.27
CA PHE A 304 26.02 32.17 19.51
C PHE A 304 25.66 32.28 18.02
N SER A 305 26.64 32.62 17.20
CA SER A 305 26.60 32.50 15.74
C SER A 305 28.02 32.20 15.27
N ILE A 306 28.19 31.17 14.43
CA ILE A 306 28.75 31.15 13.05
C ILE A 306 29.61 29.85 13.01
N ALA A 307 29.73 29.00 11.99
CA ALA A 307 29.48 29.02 10.54
C ALA A 307 29.33 27.57 10.00
N PRO A 308 28.91 27.41 8.73
CA PRO A 308 28.87 26.14 8.01
C PRO A 308 30.20 25.80 7.34
N ASP A 309 30.52 24.51 7.22
CA ASP A 309 31.70 24.03 6.47
C ASP A 309 31.27 23.34 5.17
N ILE A 310 31.82 23.82 4.05
CA ILE A 310 31.63 23.33 2.69
C ILE A 310 33.04 23.02 2.14
N ASN A 311 33.37 21.76 1.85
CA ASN A 311 33.74 21.29 0.50
C ASN A 311 34.42 19.90 0.44
N ARG A 312 34.04 19.19 -0.64
CA ARG A 312 34.86 18.33 -1.53
C ARG A 312 35.54 17.06 -0.97
N ARG A 313 35.22 15.93 -1.61
CA ARG A 313 36.14 15.22 -2.52
C ARG A 313 35.41 14.23 -3.44
N ASN A 314 35.52 14.49 -4.75
CA ASN A 314 35.42 13.51 -5.83
C ASN A 314 36.77 12.77 -5.94
N GLY A 315 36.77 11.51 -6.39
CA GLY A 315 37.99 10.86 -6.87
C GLY A 315 37.88 9.36 -7.17
N ARG A 316 37.63 9.07 -8.47
CA ARG A 316 37.93 7.86 -9.26
C ARG A 316 37.21 6.56 -8.96
#